data_AF-A0A7U9P465-F1
#
_entry.id   AF-A0A7U9P465-F1
#
_cell.length_a   1.000
_cell.length_b   1.000
_cell.length_c   1.000
_cell.angle_alpha   90.00
_cell.angle_beta   90.00
_cell.angle_gamma   90.00
#
_symmetry.space_group_name_H-M   'P 1'
#
loop_
_entity.id
_entity.type
_entity.pdbx_description
1 polymer ?
#
loop_
_entity_poly.entity_id
_entity_poly.type
_entity_poly.pdbx_seq_one_letter_code
_entity_poly.pdbx_strand_id
1 'polypeptide(L)'
;MYLSQVKSNGKRYIYLCVYDRGQEYSTRRERRVYAFGEARQALKKMRRWKRKFREFPQELKELGCSEQDLSDWITTLETGKTKTGRNFIVNV
;
A
#
# COMPACT_ATOMS: atom_id res chain seq x y z
N MET A 1 4.51 -4.76 7.08
CA MET A 1 4.24 -3.57 6.24
C MET A 1 2.75 -3.26 6.31
N TYR A 2 2.36 -2.03 6.03
CA TYR A 2 0.95 -1.63 5.98
C TYR A 2 0.70 -0.55 4.93
N LEU A 3 -0.53 -0.49 4.41
CA LEU A 3 -0.96 0.60 3.56
C LEU A 3 -1.23 1.83 4.42
N SER A 4 -0.71 2.97 3.97
CA SER A 4 -1.01 4.29 4.51
C SER A 4 -1.69 5.12 3.43
N GLN A 5 -2.55 6.05 3.84
CA GLN A 5 -3.20 6.97 2.93
C GLN A 5 -3.09 8.41 3.39
N VAL A 6 -3.00 9.33 2.43
CA VAL A 6 -3.03 10.77 2.68
C VAL A 6 -4.10 11.40 1.80
N LYS A 7 -4.96 12.23 2.40
CA LYS A 7 -5.91 13.05 1.65
C LYS A 7 -5.22 14.34 1.22
N SER A 8 -5.26 14.65 -0.07
CA SER A 8 -4.78 15.92 -0.62
C SER A 8 -5.67 16.35 -1.78
N ASN A 9 -6.15 17.60 -1.76
CA ASN A 9 -7.04 18.18 -2.78
C ASN A 9 -8.22 17.26 -3.17
N GLY A 10 -8.92 16.71 -2.17
CA GLY A 10 -10.07 15.83 -2.37
C GLY A 10 -9.73 14.41 -2.85
N LYS A 11 -8.48 14.15 -3.24
CA LYS A 11 -7.99 12.83 -3.65
C LYS A 11 -7.30 12.13 -2.48
N ARG A 12 -7.29 10.80 -2.50
CA ARG A 12 -6.55 9.98 -1.53
C ARG A 12 -5.38 9.33 -2.25
N TYR A 13 -4.20 9.42 -1.67
CA TYR A 13 -2.97 8.84 -2.18
C TYR A 13 -2.53 7.70 -1.28
N ILE A 14 -2.17 6.57 -1.88
CA ILE A 14 -1.86 5.31 -1.22
C ILE A 14 -0.35 5.07 -1.25
N TYR A 15 0.19 4.71 -0.09
CA TYR A 15 1.60 4.46 0.14
C TYR A 15 1.77 3.13 0.87
N LEU A 16 2.91 2.47 0.66
CA LEU A 16 3.36 1.35 1.48
C LEU A 16 4.33 1.88 2.54
N CYS A 17 4.05 1.59 3.81
CA CYS A 17 4.93 1.89 4.92
C CYS A 17 5.49 0.59 5.54
N VAL A 18 6.74 0.67 5.98
CA VAL A 18 7.40 -0.35 6.81
C VAL A 18 7.77 0.26 8.15
N TYR A 19 7.72 -0.57 9.19
CA TYR A 19 8.26 -0.19 10.48
C TYR A 19 9.77 -0.36 10.44
N ASP A 20 10.50 0.72 10.69
CA ASP A 20 11.94 0.68 10.85
C ASP A 20 12.24 0.51 12.35
N ARG A 21 12.80 -0.64 12.73
CA ARG A 21 13.21 -0.91 14.13
C ARG A 21 14.63 -0.41 14.43
N GLY A 22 15.33 0.21 13.47
CA GLY A 22 16.78 0.34 13.48
C GLY A 22 17.34 1.75 13.77
N GLN A 23 16.52 2.80 13.87
CA GLN A 23 17.04 4.15 14.14
C GLN A 23 16.81 4.59 15.59
N GLU A 24 17.87 4.51 16.39
CA GLU A 24 17.97 4.92 17.80
C GLU A 24 17.72 6.43 18.03
N TYR A 25 17.77 7.25 16.95
CA TYR A 25 17.72 8.72 17.03
C TYR A 25 16.58 9.41 16.26
N SER A 26 15.71 8.68 15.55
CA SER A 26 14.61 9.29 14.79
C SER A 26 13.24 8.95 15.37
N THR A 27 12.49 9.99 15.74
CA THR A 27 11.15 9.92 16.35
C THR A 27 10.10 9.23 15.47
N ARG A 28 10.38 9.03 14.16
CA ARG A 28 9.49 8.32 13.23
C ARG A 28 9.95 6.89 13.00
N ARG A 29 9.26 5.96 13.65
CA ARG A 29 9.42 4.50 13.56
C ARG A 29 8.86 3.89 12.26
N GLU A 30 8.43 4.71 11.32
CA GLU A 30 7.82 4.28 10.06
C GLU A 30 8.45 5.00 8.87
N ARG A 31 8.78 4.22 7.83
CA ARG A 31 9.29 4.73 6.56
C ARG A 31 8.34 4.37 5.43
N ARG A 32 8.02 5.34 4.58
CA ARG A 32 7.35 5.11 3.30
C ARG A 32 8.37 4.50 2.33
N VAL A 33 8.07 3.30 1.84
CA VAL A 33 8.95 2.55 0.93
C VAL A 33 8.43 2.55 -0.50
N TYR A 34 7.14 2.79 -0.70
CA TYR A 34 6.55 2.80 -2.03
C TYR A 34 5.35 3.75 -2.11
N ALA A 35 5.18 4.41 -3.27
CA ALA A 35 4.04 5.26 -3.56
C ALA A 35 3.23 4.66 -4.71
N PHE A 36 2.02 4.16 -4.42
CA PHE A 36 1.14 3.62 -5.46
C PHE A 36 0.46 4.73 -6.28
N GLY A 37 0.28 5.89 -5.65
CA GLY A 37 -0.36 7.07 -6.22
C GLY A 37 -1.81 7.23 -5.74
N GLU A 38 -2.62 7.94 -6.52
CA GLU A 38 -4.03 8.18 -6.22
C GLU A 38 -4.81 6.85 -6.13
N ALA A 39 -5.78 6.75 -5.21
CA ALA A 39 -6.42 5.50 -4.80
C ALA A 39 -7.07 4.72 -5.96
N ARG A 40 -7.76 5.40 -6.88
CA ARG A 40 -8.34 4.77 -8.08
C ARG A 40 -7.26 4.23 -9.01
N GLN A 41 -6.23 5.03 -9.28
CA GLN A 41 -5.10 4.59 -10.10
C GLN A 41 -4.33 3.45 -9.44
N ALA A 42 -4.13 3.51 -8.12
CA ALA A 42 -3.48 2.46 -7.34
C ALA A 42 -4.26 1.14 -7.46
N LEU A 43 -5.59 1.16 -7.26
CA LEU A 43 -6.43 -0.02 -7.39
C LEU A 43 -6.38 -0.59 -8.83
N LYS A 44 -6.43 0.26 -9.85
CA LYS A 44 -6.31 -0.17 -11.26
C LYS A 44 -4.96 -0.86 -11.54
N LYS A 45 -3.86 -0.29 -11.04
CA LYS A 45 -2.51 -0.87 -11.16
C LYS A 45 -2.43 -2.21 -10.42
N MET A 46 -2.91 -2.27 -9.19
CA MET A 46 -2.90 -3.49 -8.39
C MET A 46 -3.71 -4.61 -9.04
N ARG A 47 -4.91 -4.32 -9.56
CA ARG A 47 -5.71 -5.30 -10.33
C ARG A 47 -4.98 -5.78 -11.59
N ARG A 48 -4.23 -4.91 -12.29
CA ARG A 48 -3.39 -5.30 -13.43
C ARG A 48 -2.26 -6.24 -12.98
N TRP A 49 -1.56 -5.91 -11.91
CA TRP A 49 -0.51 -6.77 -11.35
C TRP A 49 -1.06 -8.12 -10.88
N LYS A 50 -2.28 -8.17 -10.33
CA LYS A 50 -2.93 -9.43 -9.93
C LYS A 50 -3.23 -10.32 -11.13
N ARG A 51 -3.54 -9.75 -12.29
CA ARG A 51 -3.70 -10.50 -13.55
C ARG A 51 -2.36 -10.90 -14.18
N LYS A 52 -1.32 -10.08 -14.00
CA LYS A 52 0.00 -10.27 -14.59
C LYS A 52 1.09 -9.92 -13.56
N PHE A 53 1.40 -10.87 -12.68
CA PHE A 53 2.35 -10.65 -11.59
C PHE A 53 3.79 -10.37 -12.06
N ARG A 54 4.10 -10.68 -13.32
CA ARG A 54 5.35 -10.27 -13.96
C ARG A 54 5.52 -8.74 -14.00
N GLU A 55 4.44 -7.97 -14.06
CA GLU A 55 4.45 -6.51 -14.02
C GLU A 55 4.49 -5.93 -12.59
N PHE A 56 4.46 -6.80 -11.57
CA PHE A 56 4.54 -6.36 -10.18
C PHE A 56 5.92 -5.71 -9.92
N PRO A 57 5.98 -4.52 -9.30
CA PRO A 57 7.21 -3.76 -9.14
C PRO A 57 8.32 -4.56 -8.46
N GLN A 58 9.52 -4.50 -9.04
CA GLN A 58 10.68 -5.24 -8.52
C GLN A 58 11.05 -4.76 -7.12
N GLU A 59 10.99 -3.46 -6.84
CA GLU A 59 11.21 -2.88 -5.51
C GLU A 59 10.31 -3.51 -4.44
N LEU A 60 9.04 -3.81 -4.77
CA LEU A 60 8.13 -4.48 -3.84
C LEU A 60 8.49 -5.96 -3.63
N LYS A 61 8.99 -6.64 -4.67
CA LYS A 61 9.50 -8.02 -4.57
C LYS A 61 10.76 -8.08 -3.71
N GLU A 62 11.67 -7.13 -3.87
CA GLU A 62 12.89 -7.01 -3.07
C GLU A 62 12.59 -6.71 -1.60
N LEU A 63 11.48 -6.02 -1.32
CA LEU A 63 10.94 -5.84 0.02
C LEU A 63 10.26 -7.12 0.58
N GLY A 64 10.16 -8.20 -0.19
CA GLY A 64 9.52 -9.45 0.21
C GLY A 64 8.00 -9.44 0.10
N CYS A 65 7.41 -8.50 -0.63
CA CYS A 65 5.96 -8.50 -0.88
C CYS A 65 5.59 -9.59 -1.89
N SER A 66 4.56 -10.36 -1.56
CA SER A 66 4.08 -11.48 -2.35
C SER A 66 2.77 -11.16 -3.07
N GLU A 67 2.31 -12.06 -3.96
CA GLU A 67 1.00 -11.94 -4.60
C GLU A 67 -0.15 -11.91 -3.57
N GLN A 68 0.03 -12.59 -2.43
CA GLN A 68 -0.90 -12.55 -1.32
C GLN A 68 -1.03 -11.13 -0.72
N ASP A 69 0.09 -10.41 -0.53
CA ASP A 69 0.07 -9.02 -0.07
C ASP A 69 -0.66 -8.13 -1.06
N LEU A 70 -0.39 -8.32 -2.36
CA LEU A 70 -1.09 -7.61 -3.42
C LEU A 70 -2.61 -7.85 -3.35
N SER A 71 -3.05 -9.09 -3.13
CA SER A 71 -4.47 -9.39 -2.97
C SER A 71 -5.06 -8.74 -1.73
N ASP A 72 -4.34 -8.71 -0.61
CA ASP A 72 -4.76 -8.03 0.62
C ASP A 72 -4.93 -6.52 0.43
N TRP A 73 -4.02 -5.90 -0.32
CA TRP A 73 -4.08 -4.48 -0.65
C TRP A 73 -5.28 -4.14 -1.52
N ILE A 74 -5.58 -4.97 -2.53
CA ILE A 74 -6.76 -4.83 -3.39
C ILE A 74 -8.03 -4.92 -2.53
N THR A 75 -8.16 -5.96 -1.71
CA THR A 75 -9.30 -6.12 -0.80
C THR A 75 -9.44 -4.93 0.15
N THR A 76 -8.32 -4.43 0.68
CA THR A 76 -8.32 -3.26 1.57
C THR A 76 -8.84 -2.00 0.87
N LEU A 77 -8.46 -1.79 -0.39
CA LEU A 77 -8.93 -0.66 -1.18
C LEU A 77 -10.41 -0.80 -1.61
N GLU A 78 -10.89 -2.02 -1.82
CA GLU A 78 -12.27 -2.26 -2.23
C GLU A 78 -13.25 -2.21 -1.06
N THR A 79 -12.88 -2.81 0.06
CA THR A 79 -13.74 -2.90 1.25
C THR A 79 -13.58 -1.69 2.18
N GLY A 80 -12.52 -0.92 2.00
CA GLY A 80 -12.13 0.13 2.92
C GLY A 80 -11.79 -0.40 4.32
N LYS A 81 -11.36 -1.67 4.44
CA LYS A 81 -10.93 -2.29 5.69
C LYS A 81 -9.61 -3.02 5.50
N THR A 82 -8.65 -2.72 6.36
CA THR A 82 -7.38 -3.47 6.41
C THR A 82 -7.58 -4.89 6.92
N LYS A 83 -6.63 -5.79 6.68
CA LYS A 83 -6.60 -7.15 7.24
C LYS A 83 -6.78 -7.23 8.77
N THR A 84 -6.37 -6.19 9.49
CA THR A 84 -6.50 -6.11 10.95
C THR A 84 -7.85 -5.51 11.38
N GLY A 85 -8.81 -5.35 10.46
CA GLY A 85 -10.14 -4.81 10.73
C GLY A 85 -10.20 -3.28 10.88
N ARG A 86 -9.08 -2.57 10.70
CA ARG A 86 -9.08 -1.09 10.80
C ARG A 86 -9.72 -0.47 9.58
N ASN A 87 -10.52 0.57 9.80
CA ASN A 87 -11.10 1.36 8.73
C ASN A 87 -10.00 2.03 7.89
N PHE A 88 -10.02 1.73 6.61
CA PHE A 88 -9.17 2.28 5.56
C PHE A 88 -10.07 2.99 4.54
N ILE A 89 -10.72 4.07 4.97
CA ILE A 89 -11.72 4.74 4.15
C ILE A 89 -11.03 5.28 2.90
N VAL A 90 -11.28 4.67 1.74
CA VAL A 90 -10.86 5.13 0.42
C VAL A 90 -12.10 5.44 -0.41
N ASN A 91 -12.08 6.57 -1.12
CA ASN A 91 -13.12 6.90 -2.08
C ASN A 91 -12.57 6.48 -3.44
N VAL A 92 -12.64 5.17 -3.73
CA VAL A 92 -12.26 4.62 -5.03
C VAL A 92 -13.47 4.62 -5.96
#